data_AF-A0A166F8A7-F1
#
_entry.id   AF-A0A166F8A7-F1
#
_cell.length_a   1.000
_cell.length_b   1.000
_cell.length_c   1.000
_cell.angle_alpha   90.00
_cell.angle_beta   90.00
_cell.angle_gamma   90.00
#
_symmetry.space_group_name_H-M   'P 1'
#
loop_
_entity.id
_entity.type
_entity.pdbx_description
1 polymer ?
#
loop_
_entity_poly.entity_id
_entity_poly.type
_entity_poly.pdbx_seq_one_letter_code
_entity_poly.pdbx_strand_id
1 'polypeptide(L)'
;PSKGTPVVSPILANTLPAHLNPLTFHLPSGNLLTQSNWATVLLDYTAQEEQALQDILGTVRCYPASGGTATLPLTPTNNWTPTILFCGGSGAKSNGWETPGFNIPHGAVRCIQELREHHAGCVRQIGMSTGTAGCGNTTYTVDRSYDDNELLSPAIYNGSAPWESRWSTDGLSASIIPQMYHYNATLLPDG
;
A
#
# COMPACT_ATOMS: atom_id res chain seq x y z
N PRO A 1 -2.28 12.96 28.30
CA PRO A 1 -1.24 13.98 28.61
C PRO A 1 -0.51 14.43 27.33
N SER A 2 -0.19 15.72 27.16
CA SER A 2 0.68 16.14 26.04
C SER A 2 2.12 15.71 26.34
N LYS A 3 2.83 15.21 25.32
CA LYS A 3 4.21 14.73 25.43
C LYS A 3 5.24 15.81 25.03
N GLY A 4 4.89 17.09 25.18
CA GLY A 4 5.71 18.23 24.75
C GLY A 4 5.23 18.90 23.47
N THR A 5 6.07 19.77 22.91
CA THR A 5 5.83 20.50 21.65
C THR A 5 5.80 19.55 20.46
N PRO A 6 4.98 19.81 19.42
CA PRO A 6 5.02 19.02 18.19
C PRO A 6 6.43 18.95 17.60
N VAL A 7 6.80 17.77 17.11
CA VAL A 7 8.08 17.55 16.42
C VAL A 7 7.84 17.47 14.92
N VAL A 8 8.72 18.12 14.16
CA VAL A 8 8.69 18.08 12.70
C VAL A 8 9.12 16.70 12.25
N SER A 9 8.35 16.10 11.33
CA SER A 9 8.67 14.82 10.71
C SER A 9 9.24 15.06 9.30
N PRO A 10 10.57 14.86 9.09
CA PRO A 10 11.20 15.01 7.78
C PRO A 10 10.52 14.20 6.67
N ILE A 11 10.11 12.95 6.94
CA ILE A 11 9.44 12.13 5.92
C ILE A 11 8.14 12.81 5.47
N LEU A 12 7.32 13.34 6.37
CA LEU A 12 6.06 14.01 5.98
C LEU A 12 6.30 15.33 5.26
N ALA A 13 7.30 16.11 5.70
CA ALA A 13 7.63 17.39 5.08
C ALA A 13 8.18 17.23 3.65
N ASN A 14 8.96 16.17 3.40
CA ASN A 14 9.70 15.99 2.16
C ASN A 14 8.98 15.11 1.11
N THR A 15 7.82 14.53 1.45
CA THR A 15 7.12 13.57 0.58
C THR A 15 5.84 14.12 -0.06
N LEU A 16 5.63 15.43 -0.01
CA LEU A 16 4.58 16.13 -0.76
C LEU A 16 4.63 15.83 -2.28
N PRO A 17 3.50 15.84 -3.00
CA PRO A 17 2.12 15.96 -2.49
C PRO A 17 1.54 14.62 -1.99
N ALA A 18 2.16 13.47 -2.29
CA ALA A 18 1.62 12.14 -2.03
C ALA A 18 2.05 11.53 -0.67
N HIS A 19 1.79 12.27 0.42
CA HIS A 19 2.22 11.92 1.78
C HIS A 19 1.07 11.68 2.77
N LEU A 20 -0.18 11.76 2.31
CA LEU A 20 -1.33 11.52 3.16
C LEU A 20 -1.50 10.01 3.41
N ASN A 21 -1.96 9.67 4.61
CA ASN A 21 -2.11 8.28 5.08
C ASN A 21 -0.80 7.46 4.92
N PRO A 22 0.31 7.89 5.55
CA PRO A 22 1.58 7.16 5.50
C PRO A 22 1.42 5.74 6.05
N LEU A 23 2.01 4.77 5.37
CA LEU A 23 1.90 3.36 5.73
C LEU A 23 2.91 3.05 6.84
N THR A 24 2.41 2.79 8.04
CA THR A 24 3.23 2.66 9.25
C THR A 24 3.07 1.27 9.86
N PHE A 25 4.18 0.61 10.16
CA PHE A 25 4.23 -0.74 10.70
C PHE A 25 5.10 -0.77 11.97
N HIS A 26 4.61 -1.40 13.03
CA HIS A 26 5.38 -1.57 14.26
C HIS A 26 6.28 -2.80 14.13
N LEU A 27 7.58 -2.61 14.36
CA LEU A 27 8.58 -3.67 14.23
C LEU A 27 8.91 -4.29 15.60
N PRO A 28 9.41 -5.54 15.66
CA PRO A 28 9.87 -6.17 16.90
C PRO A 28 10.96 -5.40 17.65
N SER A 29 11.72 -4.53 16.96
CA SER A 29 12.70 -3.64 17.58
C SER A 29 12.08 -2.56 18.48
N GLY A 30 10.77 -2.34 18.39
CA GLY A 30 10.06 -1.23 19.03
C GLY A 30 9.98 0.04 18.18
N ASN A 31 10.69 0.08 17.04
CA ASN A 31 10.63 1.19 16.10
C ASN A 31 9.48 1.03 15.09
N LEU A 32 9.14 2.12 14.42
CA LEU A 32 8.12 2.15 13.36
C LEU A 32 8.80 2.17 11.99
N LEU A 33 8.42 1.26 11.10
CA LEU A 33 8.70 1.42 9.67
C LEU A 33 7.61 2.31 9.07
N THR A 34 7.99 3.46 8.52
CA THR A 34 7.04 4.41 7.91
C THR A 34 7.39 4.61 6.45
N GLN A 35 6.39 4.41 5.57
CA GLN A 35 6.50 4.61 4.14
C GLN A 35 5.58 5.77 3.74
N SER A 36 6.11 6.75 3.01
CA SER A 36 5.37 7.91 2.49
C SER A 36 5.89 8.27 1.10
N ASN A 37 4.99 8.51 0.13
CA ASN A 37 5.34 8.71 -1.28
C ASN A 37 6.25 7.57 -1.82
N TRP A 38 7.51 7.85 -2.18
CA TRP A 38 8.53 6.81 -2.42
C TRP A 38 9.42 6.54 -1.20
N ALA A 39 9.52 7.48 -0.27
CA ALA A 39 10.44 7.38 0.85
C ALA A 39 10.02 6.30 1.86
N THR A 40 11.02 5.68 2.48
CA THR A 40 10.86 4.77 3.62
C THR A 40 11.82 5.20 4.72
N VAL A 41 11.34 5.26 5.96
CA VAL A 41 12.18 5.54 7.14
C VAL A 41 11.93 4.52 8.24
N LEU A 42 12.96 4.30 9.05
CA LEU A 42 12.81 3.74 10.39
C LEU A 42 12.68 4.90 11.38
N LEU A 43 11.53 5.01 12.02
CA LEU A 43 11.20 6.03 13.01
C LEU A 43 11.36 5.46 14.42
N ASP A 44 12.31 6.00 15.17
CA ASP A 44 12.33 5.88 16.62
C ASP A 44 11.47 7.01 17.21
N TYR A 45 10.24 6.67 17.58
CA TYR A 45 9.30 7.65 18.12
C TYR A 45 9.61 8.09 19.56
N THR A 46 10.54 7.40 20.24
CA THR A 46 10.99 7.76 21.59
C THR A 46 12.15 8.73 21.55
N ALA A 47 13.14 8.50 20.68
CA ALA A 47 14.24 9.42 20.40
C ALA A 47 13.81 10.58 19.48
N GLN A 48 12.68 10.42 18.77
CA GLN A 48 12.17 11.37 17.78
C GLN A 48 13.11 11.53 16.57
N GLU A 49 13.69 10.41 16.14
CA GLU A 49 14.66 10.35 15.05
C GLU A 49 14.12 9.51 13.88
N GLU A 50 14.35 9.99 12.66
CA GLU A 50 14.01 9.30 11.43
C GLU A 50 15.28 8.89 10.68
N GLN A 51 15.49 7.59 10.55
CA GLN A 51 16.56 7.03 9.74
C GLN A 51 16.03 6.69 8.35
N ALA A 52 16.53 7.36 7.32
CA ALA A 52 16.20 7.03 5.94
C ALA A 52 16.63 5.60 5.57
N LEU A 53 15.74 4.88 4.92
CA LEU A 53 15.98 3.59 4.30
C LEU A 53 15.88 3.71 2.78
N GLN A 54 16.03 2.59 2.08
CA GLN A 54 15.82 2.56 0.63
C GLN A 54 14.37 2.90 0.29
N ASP A 55 14.20 3.78 -0.71
CA ASP A 55 12.90 4.09 -1.29
C ASP A 55 12.19 2.85 -1.84
N ILE A 56 10.86 2.88 -1.82
CA ILE A 56 10.04 1.85 -2.46
C ILE A 56 10.26 1.89 -3.98
N LEU A 57 10.39 0.72 -4.59
CA LEU A 57 10.61 0.56 -6.02
C LEU A 57 9.29 0.69 -6.78
N GLY A 58 9.40 1.27 -7.99
CA GLY A 58 8.30 1.38 -8.94
C GLY A 58 7.31 2.47 -8.56
N THR A 59 6.14 2.08 -8.04
CA THR A 59 4.97 2.95 -7.92
C THR A 59 4.80 3.48 -6.48
N VAL A 60 4.13 4.62 -6.33
CA VAL A 60 3.75 5.18 -5.02
C VAL A 60 2.64 4.34 -4.40
N ARG A 61 2.58 4.24 -3.06
CA ARG A 61 1.53 3.49 -2.34
C ARG A 61 0.59 4.38 -1.54
N CYS A 62 1.15 5.38 -0.87
CA CYS A 62 0.38 6.30 -0.04
C CYS A 62 -0.62 7.12 -0.86
N TYR A 63 -1.64 7.66 -0.19
CA TYR A 63 -2.67 8.45 -0.86
C TYR A 63 -2.03 9.60 -1.66
N PRO A 64 -2.48 9.84 -2.91
CA PRO A 64 -3.66 9.27 -3.56
C PRO A 64 -3.40 7.97 -4.37
N ALA A 65 -2.22 7.37 -4.27
CA ALA A 65 -1.82 6.25 -5.12
C ALA A 65 -2.56 4.92 -4.89
N SER A 66 -3.36 4.79 -3.82
CA SER A 66 -4.20 3.60 -3.53
C SER A 66 -3.44 2.26 -3.46
N GLY A 67 -2.20 2.27 -2.97
CA GLY A 67 -1.44 1.04 -2.73
C GLY A 67 -2.00 0.24 -1.56
N GLY A 68 -2.18 -1.07 -1.75
CA GLY A 68 -2.55 -1.99 -0.68
C GLY A 68 -1.31 -2.54 0.02
N THR A 69 -1.41 -2.78 1.33
CA THR A 69 -0.35 -3.46 2.10
C THR A 69 -0.90 -4.54 3.01
N ALA A 70 -0.07 -5.54 3.28
CA ALA A 70 -0.35 -6.57 4.26
C ALA A 70 0.94 -6.99 4.95
N THR A 71 0.89 -7.17 6.27
CA THR A 71 1.97 -7.86 6.99
C THR A 71 1.66 -9.36 6.94
N LEU A 72 2.61 -10.17 6.47
CA LEU A 72 2.48 -11.62 6.48
C LEU A 72 2.50 -12.15 7.93
N PRO A 73 1.95 -13.36 8.19
CA PRO A 73 1.90 -13.93 9.52
C PRO A 73 3.27 -13.96 10.19
N LEU A 74 3.31 -13.48 11.42
CA LEU A 74 4.45 -13.64 12.30
C LEU A 74 4.32 -15.02 12.94
N THR A 75 5.34 -15.85 12.81
CA THR A 75 5.33 -17.22 13.31
C THR A 75 6.60 -17.53 14.08
N PRO A 76 6.58 -18.52 14.99
CA PRO A 76 7.81 -19.03 15.60
C PRO A 76 8.83 -19.52 14.55
N THR A 77 8.35 -20.03 13.41
CA THR A 77 9.20 -20.54 12.32
C THR A 77 9.93 -19.45 11.54
N ASN A 78 9.42 -18.21 11.50
CA ASN A 78 10.11 -17.07 10.91
C ASN A 78 10.73 -16.14 11.95
N ASN A 79 10.93 -16.61 13.20
CA ASN A 79 11.45 -15.82 14.31
C ASN A 79 10.69 -14.50 14.54
N TRP A 80 9.38 -14.46 14.25
CA TRP A 80 8.56 -13.26 14.34
C TRP A 80 9.05 -12.09 13.46
N THR A 81 9.81 -12.41 12.42
CA THR A 81 10.30 -11.43 11.46
C THR A 81 9.14 -10.92 10.61
N PRO A 82 8.85 -9.60 10.63
CA PRO A 82 7.82 -9.03 9.78
C PRO A 82 8.24 -9.08 8.31
N THR A 83 7.36 -9.62 7.48
CA THR A 83 7.43 -9.45 6.02
C THR A 83 6.24 -8.61 5.59
N ILE A 84 6.51 -7.48 4.92
CA ILE A 84 5.46 -6.55 4.50
C ILE A 84 5.34 -6.61 2.98
N LEU A 85 4.11 -6.90 2.54
CA LEU A 85 3.72 -6.95 1.15
C LEU A 85 3.18 -5.58 0.72
N PHE A 86 3.70 -5.04 -0.37
CA PHE A 86 3.19 -3.82 -1.01
C PHE A 86 2.66 -4.14 -2.40
N CYS A 87 1.38 -3.88 -2.63
CA CYS A 87 0.66 -4.26 -3.85
C CYS A 87 0.01 -3.05 -4.53
N GLY A 88 0.02 -3.03 -5.85
CA GLY A 88 -0.68 -2.02 -6.65
C GLY A 88 0.02 -0.66 -6.57
N GLY A 89 -0.74 0.42 -6.44
CA GLY A 89 -0.19 1.77 -6.40
C GLY A 89 -0.04 2.42 -7.78
N SER A 90 0.13 3.74 -7.79
CA SER A 90 0.16 4.54 -9.02
C SER A 90 1.59 4.90 -9.44
N GLY A 91 1.88 4.78 -10.72
CA GLY A 91 3.15 5.19 -11.33
C GLY A 91 3.26 6.68 -11.64
N ALA A 92 2.36 7.48 -11.06
CA ALA A 92 2.35 8.92 -11.22
C ALA A 92 3.71 9.52 -10.84
N LYS A 93 4.28 10.33 -11.75
CA LYS A 93 5.48 11.12 -11.44
C LYS A 93 5.09 12.31 -10.55
N SER A 94 6.07 12.90 -9.87
CA SER A 94 5.85 14.00 -8.91
C SER A 94 5.05 15.19 -9.46
N ASN A 95 5.21 15.55 -10.74
CA ASN A 95 4.42 16.59 -11.42
C ASN A 95 3.05 16.12 -11.92
N GLY A 96 2.81 14.80 -11.97
CA GLY A 96 1.57 14.20 -12.44
C GLY A 96 0.42 14.40 -11.45
N TRP A 97 0.70 14.46 -10.14
CA TRP A 97 -0.30 14.59 -9.08
C TRP A 97 -1.15 15.86 -9.16
N GLU A 98 -0.63 16.92 -9.82
CA GLU A 98 -1.29 18.22 -9.94
C GLU A 98 -1.84 18.48 -11.36
N THR A 99 -1.70 17.52 -12.28
CA THR A 99 -2.07 17.71 -13.69
C THR A 99 -3.56 17.41 -13.92
N PRO A 100 -4.34 18.33 -14.53
CA PRO A 100 -5.73 18.05 -14.93
C PRO A 100 -5.82 16.92 -15.97
N GLY A 101 -6.78 16.00 -15.84
CA GLY A 101 -6.95 14.86 -16.77
C GLY A 101 -6.23 13.58 -16.35
N PHE A 102 -6.16 13.32 -15.05
CA PHE A 102 -5.37 12.26 -14.42
C PHE A 102 -5.87 10.84 -14.77
N ASN A 103 -5.38 10.26 -15.87
CA ASN A 103 -5.56 8.86 -16.24
C ASN A 103 -4.21 8.14 -16.18
N ILE A 104 -3.73 7.88 -14.97
CA ILE A 104 -2.45 7.19 -14.77
C ILE A 104 -2.73 5.68 -14.65
N PRO A 105 -2.05 4.84 -15.45
CA PRO A 105 -2.14 3.40 -15.27
C PRO A 105 -1.66 3.01 -13.86
N HIS A 106 -2.45 2.22 -13.14
CA HIS A 106 -1.92 1.56 -11.95
C HIS A 106 -0.90 0.52 -12.39
N GLY A 107 0.12 0.30 -11.55
CA GLY A 107 0.79 -1.00 -11.62
C GLY A 107 -0.28 -2.04 -11.32
N ALA A 108 -0.65 -2.86 -12.31
CA ALA A 108 -1.49 -4.06 -12.11
C ALA A 108 -1.08 -4.75 -10.81
N VAL A 109 -2.02 -5.34 -10.05
CA VAL A 109 -1.78 -6.01 -8.75
C VAL A 109 -0.53 -6.89 -8.84
N ARG A 110 0.61 -6.29 -8.55
CA ARG A 110 1.94 -6.87 -8.61
C ARG A 110 2.62 -6.34 -7.37
N CYS A 111 3.15 -7.25 -6.59
CA CYS A 111 4.07 -6.90 -5.54
C CYS A 111 5.31 -6.35 -6.24
N ILE A 112 5.56 -5.05 -6.08
CA ILE A 112 6.76 -4.43 -6.67
C ILE A 112 7.94 -4.55 -5.70
N GLN A 113 7.65 -4.67 -4.40
CA GLN A 113 8.67 -4.86 -3.38
C GLN A 113 8.12 -5.68 -2.22
N GLU A 114 8.90 -6.69 -1.85
CA GLU A 114 8.68 -7.48 -0.65
C GLU A 114 9.87 -7.22 0.27
N LEU A 115 9.63 -6.53 1.38
CA LEU A 115 10.65 -6.34 2.41
C LEU A 115 10.61 -7.59 3.30
N ARG A 116 11.61 -8.45 3.15
CA ARG A 116 11.75 -9.72 3.88
C ARG A 116 12.98 -9.70 4.78
N GLU A 117 12.89 -10.41 5.91
CA GLU A 117 13.96 -11.33 6.33
C GLU A 117 13.49 -12.81 6.42
N HIS A 118 12.53 -13.21 5.58
CA HIS A 118 12.10 -14.57 5.15
C HIS A 118 10.75 -15.14 5.67
N HIS A 119 10.08 -15.89 4.76
CA HIS A 119 8.86 -16.75 4.86
C HIS A 119 7.46 -16.10 4.96
N ALA A 120 6.40 -16.89 4.70
CA ALA A 120 5.22 -16.54 3.87
C ALA A 120 3.82 -16.55 4.54
N GLY A 121 2.84 -15.88 3.92
CA GLY A 121 1.40 -15.94 4.26
C GLY A 121 0.48 -15.70 3.07
N CYS A 122 -0.85 -15.82 3.29
CA CYS A 122 -1.87 -15.62 2.26
C CYS A 122 -2.67 -14.33 2.45
N VAL A 123 -2.88 -13.57 1.36
CA VAL A 123 -3.54 -12.25 1.35
C VAL A 123 -4.55 -12.21 0.21
N ARG A 124 -5.79 -11.76 0.47
CA ARG A 124 -6.85 -11.57 -0.55
C ARG A 124 -6.98 -10.09 -0.92
N GLN A 125 -6.84 -9.75 -2.20
CA GLN A 125 -6.98 -8.37 -2.67
C GLN A 125 -7.91 -8.27 -3.91
N ILE A 126 -8.82 -7.30 -3.90
CA ILE A 126 -9.67 -6.82 -5.01
C ILE A 126 -9.37 -5.32 -5.19
N GLY A 127 -9.48 -4.76 -6.39
CA GLY A 127 -9.21 -3.33 -6.58
C GLY A 127 -9.47 -2.82 -8.00
N MET A 128 -8.67 -1.87 -8.44
CA MET A 128 -8.79 -1.18 -9.74
C MET A 128 -7.51 -1.33 -10.56
N SER A 129 -7.61 -1.17 -11.88
CA SER A 129 -6.47 -1.25 -12.80
C SER A 129 -5.96 0.12 -13.26
N THR A 130 -6.73 1.20 -13.13
CA THR A 130 -6.34 2.57 -13.54
C THR A 130 -6.96 3.63 -12.63
N GLY A 131 -6.43 4.85 -12.63
CA GLY A 131 -6.94 5.96 -11.80
C GLY A 131 -6.17 6.16 -10.49
N THR A 132 -6.76 6.79 -9.47
CA THR A 132 -6.21 7.00 -8.11
C THR A 132 -7.31 7.39 -7.12
N ALA A 133 -7.09 7.12 -5.82
CA ALA A 133 -8.03 7.46 -4.76
C ALA A 133 -8.51 8.91 -4.84
N GLY A 134 -9.81 9.07 -4.91
CA GLY A 134 -10.50 10.34 -4.77
C GLY A 134 -11.78 10.41 -5.59
N CYS A 135 -12.55 11.46 -5.35
CA CYS A 135 -13.76 11.75 -6.09
C CYS A 135 -13.80 13.22 -6.51
N GLY A 136 -14.48 13.51 -7.61
CA GLY A 136 -14.57 14.87 -8.15
C GLY A 136 -15.76 15.04 -9.09
N ASN A 137 -16.04 16.28 -9.45
CA ASN A 137 -17.00 16.62 -10.50
C ASN A 137 -16.25 17.26 -11.67
N THR A 138 -15.37 16.49 -12.29
CA THR A 138 -14.56 16.94 -13.43
C THR A 138 -14.87 16.06 -14.64
N THR A 139 -14.54 16.58 -15.84
CA THR A 139 -14.80 15.88 -17.11
C THR A 139 -14.01 14.59 -17.29
N TYR A 140 -13.07 14.29 -16.39
CA TYR A 140 -12.23 13.10 -16.41
C TYR A 140 -12.50 12.15 -15.24
N THR A 141 -13.59 12.37 -14.48
CA THR A 141 -14.08 11.38 -13.51
C THR A 141 -15.08 10.43 -14.16
N VAL A 142 -14.99 9.14 -13.86
CA VAL A 142 -16.00 8.14 -14.23
C VAL A 142 -16.97 8.03 -13.06
N ASP A 143 -18.24 8.41 -13.25
CA ASP A 143 -19.27 8.41 -12.19
C ASP A 143 -18.84 9.13 -10.89
N ARG A 144 -18.07 10.22 -11.04
CA ARG A 144 -17.43 11.02 -9.97
C ARG A 144 -16.25 10.36 -9.25
N SER A 145 -15.77 9.22 -9.74
CA SER A 145 -14.54 8.56 -9.30
C SER A 145 -13.35 8.98 -10.15
N TYR A 146 -12.18 9.17 -9.54
CA TYR A 146 -10.90 9.23 -10.28
C TYR A 146 -10.32 7.83 -10.55
N ASP A 147 -10.96 6.77 -10.04
CA ASP A 147 -10.63 5.37 -10.28
C ASP A 147 -11.38 4.86 -11.53
N ASP A 148 -10.75 3.99 -12.34
CA ASP A 148 -11.35 3.41 -13.56
C ASP A 148 -10.81 1.98 -13.83
N ASN A 149 -11.51 1.21 -14.67
CA ASN A 149 -11.21 -0.18 -15.05
C ASN A 149 -11.10 -1.14 -13.85
N GLU A 150 -12.23 -1.64 -13.36
CA GLU A 150 -12.29 -2.37 -12.09
C GLU A 150 -11.81 -3.82 -12.20
N LEU A 151 -11.01 -4.25 -11.23
CA LEU A 151 -10.56 -5.63 -11.08
C LEU A 151 -11.50 -6.35 -10.12
N LEU A 152 -12.49 -7.04 -10.69
CA LEU A 152 -13.53 -7.74 -9.92
C LEU A 152 -13.11 -9.11 -9.39
N SER A 153 -12.05 -9.68 -9.96
CA SER A 153 -11.55 -11.00 -9.56
C SER A 153 -10.58 -10.86 -8.38
N PRO A 154 -10.89 -11.40 -7.20
CA PRO A 154 -9.93 -11.47 -6.10
C PRO A 154 -8.76 -12.39 -6.47
N ALA A 155 -7.61 -12.12 -5.88
CA ALA A 155 -6.46 -13.03 -5.91
C ALA A 155 -6.01 -13.38 -4.49
N ILE A 156 -5.52 -14.60 -4.29
CA ILE A 156 -4.85 -15.08 -3.08
C ILE A 156 -3.34 -15.07 -3.31
N TYR A 157 -2.60 -14.43 -2.41
CA TYR A 157 -1.14 -14.55 -2.32
C TYR A 157 -0.75 -15.88 -1.65
N ASN A 158 0.32 -16.53 -2.07
CA ASN A 158 0.99 -17.63 -1.39
C ASN A 158 2.50 -17.32 -1.39
N GLY A 159 3.00 -16.76 -0.30
CA GLY A 159 4.41 -16.36 -0.21
C GLY A 159 5.43 -17.50 -0.27
N SER A 160 4.99 -18.77 -0.16
CA SER A 160 5.84 -19.97 -0.20
C SER A 160 6.01 -20.50 -1.62
N ALA A 161 5.17 -20.07 -2.56
CA ALA A 161 5.29 -20.47 -3.96
C ALA A 161 6.46 -19.76 -4.68
N PRO A 162 6.95 -20.31 -5.81
CA PRO A 162 7.89 -19.62 -6.69
C PRO A 162 7.36 -18.24 -7.09
N TRP A 163 8.25 -17.27 -7.33
CA TRP A 163 7.92 -15.85 -7.54
C TRP A 163 6.75 -15.62 -8.52
N GLU A 164 6.73 -16.31 -9.65
CA GLU A 164 5.72 -16.15 -10.69
C GLU A 164 4.41 -16.92 -10.43
N SER A 165 4.34 -17.68 -9.33
CA SER A 165 3.20 -18.53 -8.98
C SER A 165 2.62 -18.19 -7.60
N ARG A 166 2.99 -17.03 -7.05
CA ARG A 166 2.50 -16.59 -5.73
C ARG A 166 1.10 -16.02 -5.74
N TRP A 167 0.51 -15.75 -6.90
CA TRP A 167 -0.84 -15.22 -7.00
C TRP A 167 -1.71 -16.22 -7.74
N SER A 168 -2.87 -16.53 -7.18
CA SER A 168 -3.88 -17.38 -7.83
C SER A 168 -5.28 -16.81 -7.62
N THR A 169 -6.13 -16.96 -8.63
CA THR A 169 -7.56 -16.68 -8.58
C THR A 169 -8.39 -17.97 -8.46
N ASP A 170 -7.73 -19.12 -8.34
CA ASP A 170 -8.38 -20.43 -8.35
C ASP A 170 -9.30 -20.60 -7.14
N GLY A 171 -10.49 -21.14 -7.38
CA GLY A 171 -11.50 -21.34 -6.34
C GLY A 171 -12.18 -20.05 -5.86
N LEU A 172 -11.91 -18.90 -6.49
CA LEU A 172 -12.54 -17.63 -6.15
C LEU A 172 -13.52 -17.17 -7.23
N SER A 173 -14.67 -16.67 -6.80
CA SER A 173 -15.65 -16.03 -7.68
C SER A 173 -15.39 -14.53 -7.77
N ALA A 174 -15.54 -13.98 -8.98
CA ALA A 174 -15.51 -12.54 -9.19
C ALA A 174 -16.68 -11.85 -8.46
N SER A 175 -16.42 -10.65 -7.92
CA SER A 175 -17.46 -9.79 -7.38
C SER A 175 -18.31 -9.20 -8.51
N ILE A 176 -19.59 -8.95 -8.26
CA ILE A 176 -20.44 -8.14 -9.15
C ILE A 176 -20.47 -6.66 -8.73
N ILE A 177 -19.87 -6.34 -7.59
CA ILE A 177 -19.80 -4.99 -7.04
C ILE A 177 -18.35 -4.51 -7.11
N PRO A 178 -18.06 -3.41 -7.82
CA PRO A 178 -16.74 -2.79 -7.81
C PRO A 178 -16.35 -2.28 -6.43
N GLN A 179 -15.08 -2.41 -6.08
CA GLN A 179 -14.54 -2.00 -4.78
C GLN A 179 -13.42 -1.00 -5.00
N MET A 180 -13.73 0.27 -4.75
CA MET A 180 -12.92 1.42 -5.13
C MET A 180 -12.55 2.26 -3.90
N TYR A 181 -12.17 3.52 -4.10
CA TYR A 181 -11.96 4.46 -3.00
C TYR A 181 -13.06 4.38 -1.92
N HIS A 182 -12.64 4.41 -0.64
CA HIS A 182 -13.46 4.17 0.57
C HIS A 182 -13.95 2.73 0.81
N TYR A 183 -13.53 1.76 0.01
CA TYR A 183 -13.74 0.37 0.34
C TYR A 183 -12.79 -0.14 1.44
N ASN A 184 -13.23 -1.12 2.23
CA ASN A 184 -12.42 -1.85 3.20
C ASN A 184 -12.73 -3.36 3.14
N ALA A 185 -11.73 -4.19 3.41
CA ALA A 185 -11.89 -5.63 3.58
C ALA A 185 -11.36 -6.04 4.96
N THR A 186 -12.11 -6.91 5.66
CA THR A 186 -11.75 -7.40 6.99
C THR A 186 -11.90 -8.92 7.03
N LEU A 187 -10.94 -9.63 7.61
CA LEU A 187 -11.02 -11.06 7.85
C LEU A 187 -11.98 -11.34 9.03
N LEU A 188 -12.90 -12.29 8.85
CA LEU A 188 -13.80 -12.72 9.92
C LEU A 188 -13.25 -13.94 10.66
N PRO A 189 -13.65 -14.19 11.93
CA PRO A 189 -13.13 -15.29 12.74
C PRO A 189 -13.42 -16.70 12.19
N ASP A 190 -14.44 -16.84 11.35
CA ASP A 190 -14.89 -18.08 10.74
C ASP A 190 -14.15 -18.46 9.44
N GLY A 191 -13.27 -17.58 8.95
CA GLY A 191 -12.50 -17.79 7.72
C GLY A 191 -13.34 -17.69 6.46
#